data_AF-A0A6S6T7U9-F1
#
_entry.id   AF-A0A6S6T7U9-F1
#
_cell.length_a   1.000
_cell.length_b   1.000
_cell.length_c   1.000
_cell.angle_alpha   90.00
_cell.angle_beta   90.00
_cell.angle_gamma   90.00
#
_symmetry.space_group_name_H-M   'P 1'
#
loop_
_entity.id
_entity.type
_entity.pdbx_description
1 polymer ?
#
loop_
_entity_poly.entity_id
_entity_poly.type
_entity_poly.pdbx_seq_one_letter_code
_entity_poly.pdbx_strand_id
1 'polypeptide(L)' 'MNNINKNKLVLWTKRLLGFMAIGLWLSVIYEISQMSAPFMEQAPYCMGTTMLVFGLLTAMYKGLDYWLIKEESKK' A
#
# COMPACT_ATOMS: atom_id res chain seq x y z
N MET A 1 -1.27 7.21 26.84
CA MET A 1 -1.82 6.13 25.97
C MET A 1 -0.94 4.90 26.13
N ASN A 2 -1.47 3.78 26.66
CA ASN A 2 -0.69 2.56 26.94
C ASN A 2 0.04 2.03 25.69
N ASN A 3 1.28 1.55 25.83
CA ASN A 3 2.08 0.99 24.73
C ASN A 3 1.34 -0.12 23.94
N ILE A 4 0.48 -0.88 24.62
CA ILE A 4 -0.36 -1.93 24.02
C ILE A 4 -1.36 -1.36 23.00
N ASN A 5 -1.89 -0.16 23.25
CA ASN A 5 -2.87 0.49 22.36
C ASN A 5 -2.19 1.04 21.10
N LYS A 6 -0.94 1.51 21.21
CA LYS A 6 -0.15 1.99 20.06
C LYS A 6 0.17 0.85 19.10
N ASN A 7 0.63 -0.30 19.60
CA ASN A 7 0.91 -1.47 18.77
C ASN A 7 -0.36 -2.01 18.09
N LYS A 8 -1.49 -2.03 18.79
CA LYS A 8 -2.78 -2.38 18.19
C LYS A 8 -3.21 -1.41 17.08
N LEU A 9 -3.06 -0.10 17.30
CA LEU A 9 -3.37 0.92 16.30
C LEU A 9 -2.51 0.76 15.05
N VAL A 10 -1.21 0.59 15.20
CA VAL A 10 -0.29 0.41 14.06
C VAL A 10 -0.59 -0.86 13.28
N LEU A 11 -0.90 -1.96 13.96
CA LEU A 11 -1.32 -3.20 13.31
C LEU A 11 -2.63 -3.01 12.50
N TRP A 12 -3.58 -2.27 13.06
CA TRP A 12 -4.84 -1.93 12.39
C TRP A 12 -4.63 -1.00 11.18
N THR A 13 -3.81 0.04 11.33
CA THR A 13 -3.46 0.96 10.23
C THR A 13 -2.79 0.20 9.09
N LYS A 14 -1.83 -0.69 9.40
CA LYS A 14 -1.19 -1.57 8.41
C LYS A 14 -2.19 -2.43 7.65
N ARG A 15 -3.18 -2.99 8.34
CA ARG A 15 -4.24 -3.82 7.75
C ARG A 15 -5.17 -3.00 6.86
N LEU A 16 -5.56 -1.81 7.32
CA LEU A 16 -6.36 -0.86 6.53
C LEU A 16 -5.62 -0.41 5.27
N LEU A 17 -4.32 -0.12 5.40
CA LEU A 17 -3.46 0.32 4.30
C LEU A 17 -3.34 -0.76 3.22
N GLY A 18 -3.18 -2.03 3.62
CA GLY A 18 -3.19 -3.17 2.71
C GLY A 18 -4.53 -3.32 2.00
N PHE A 19 -5.65 -3.19 2.72
CA PHE A 19 -6.99 -3.27 2.13
C PHE A 19 -7.24 -2.16 1.10
N MET A 20 -6.86 -0.92 1.44
CA MET A 20 -6.96 0.23 0.54
C MET A 20 -6.10 0.05 -0.71
N ALA A 21 -4.87 -0.46 -0.56
CA ALA A 21 -3.98 -0.71 -1.70
C ALA A 21 -4.51 -1.79 -2.65
N ILE A 22 -5.08 -2.88 -2.12
CA ILE A 22 -5.74 -3.90 -2.94
C ILE A 22 -6.96 -3.32 -3.68
N GLY A 23 -7.77 -2.50 -3.00
CA GLY A 23 -8.91 -1.83 -3.63
C GLY A 23 -8.50 -0.89 -4.76
N LEU A 24 -7.48 -0.06 -4.52
CA LEU A 24 -6.89 0.82 -5.54
C LEU A 24 -6.34 0.02 -6.73
N TRP A 25 -5.62 -1.08 -6.44
CA TRP A 25 -5.08 -1.94 -7.47
C TRP A 25 -6.17 -2.58 -8.35
N LEU A 26 -7.24 -3.12 -7.74
CA LEU A 26 -8.38 -3.66 -8.46
C LEU A 26 -9.10 -2.60 -9.31
N SER A 27 -9.24 -1.38 -8.80
CA SER A 27 -9.83 -0.25 -9.55
C SER A 27 -9.02 0.07 -10.80
N VAL A 28 -7.69 0.13 -10.68
CA VAL A 28 -6.80 0.41 -11.81
C VAL A 28 -6.83 -0.73 -12.83
N ILE A 29 -6.84 -1.99 -12.38
CA ILE A 29 -6.98 -3.15 -13.29
C ILE A 29 -8.31 -3.09 -14.04
N TYR A 30 -9.39 -2.73 -13.36
CA TYR A 30 -10.70 -2.62 -13.98
C TYR A 30 -10.71 -1.56 -15.09
N GLU A 31 -10.13 -0.37 -14.84
CA GLU A 31 -9.98 0.66 -15.87
C GLU A 31 -9.13 0.19 -17.05
N ILE A 32 -8.02 -0.50 -16.79
CA ILE A 32 -7.18 -1.06 -17.86
C ILE A 32 -7.93 -2.10 -18.68
N SER A 33 -8.74 -2.94 -18.02
CA SER A 33 -9.52 -3.99 -18.69
C SER A 33 -10.60 -3.45 -19.63
N GLN A 34 -11.07 -2.21 -19.42
CA GLN A 34 -12.03 -1.55 -20.31
C GLN A 34 -11.36 -0.85 -21.50
N MET A 35 -10.04 -0.66 -21.49
CA MET A 35 -9.35 -0.09 -22.64
C MET A 35 -9.34 -1.08 -23.81
N SER A 36 -9.69 -0.59 -25.00
CA SER A 36 -9.70 -1.37 -26.26
C SER A 36 -8.32 -1.34 -26.94
N ALA A 37 -7.24 -1.48 -26.16
CA ALA A 37 -5.87 -1.36 -26.66
C ALA A 37 -5.22 -2.75 -26.81
N PRO A 38 -4.30 -2.95 -27.78
CA PRO A 38 -3.62 -4.22 -27.94
C PRO A 38 -2.84 -4.60 -26.68
N PHE A 39 -2.81 -5.90 -26.38
CA PHE A 39 -2.24 -6.45 -25.13
C PHE A 39 -0.77 -6.04 -24.89
N MET A 40 -0.01 -5.83 -25.98
CA MET A 40 1.37 -5.33 -25.97
C MET A 40 1.51 -3.94 -25.34
N GLU A 41 0.50 -3.09 -25.50
CA GLU A 41 0.49 -1.74 -24.91
C GLU A 41 -0.09 -1.77 -23.50
N GLN A 42 -1.07 -2.64 -23.19
CA GLN A 42 -1.67 -2.73 -21.85
C GLN A 42 -0.78 -3.39 -20.78
N ALA A 43 0.00 -4.40 -21.18
CA ALA A 43 0.86 -5.14 -20.26
C ALA A 43 1.82 -4.23 -19.46
N PRO A 44 2.57 -3.29 -20.06
CA PRO A 44 3.45 -2.39 -19.30
C PRO A 44 2.67 -1.43 -18.39
N TYR A 45 1.46 -0.98 -18.76
CA TYR A 45 0.63 -0.17 -17.86
C TYR A 45 0.17 -0.96 -16.63
N CYS A 46 -0.26 -2.21 -16.83
CA CYS A 46 -0.66 -3.08 -15.72
C CYS A 46 0.53 -3.38 -14.79
N MET A 47 1.69 -3.73 -15.34
CA MET A 47 2.90 -4.00 -14.56
C MET A 47 3.40 -2.74 -13.83
N GLY A 48 3.44 -1.60 -14.51
CA GLY A 48 3.91 -0.34 -13.95
C GLY A 48 3.02 0.17 -12.83
N THR A 49 1.70 0.16 -13.02
CA THR A 49 0.74 0.57 -11.99
C THR A 49 0.78 -0.36 -10.79
N THR A 50 0.87 -1.67 -11.00
CA THR A 50 1.05 -2.66 -9.93
C THR A 50 2.31 -2.35 -9.13
N MET A 51 3.46 -2.20 -9.78
CA MET A 51 4.71 -1.87 -9.10
C MET A 51 4.62 -0.55 -8.30
N LEU A 52 3.96 0.46 -8.85
CA LEU A 52 3.81 1.75 -8.19
C LEU A 52 2.92 1.64 -6.94
N VAL A 53 1.77 0.98 -7.03
CA VAL A 53 0.85 0.76 -5.91
C VAL A 53 1.52 -0.05 -4.80
N PHE A 54 2.16 -1.17 -5.14
CA PHE A 54 2.87 -2.00 -4.17
C PHE A 54 4.13 -1.33 -3.61
N GLY A 55 4.81 -0.50 -4.41
CA GLY A 55 5.96 0.29 -3.99
C GLY A 55 5.58 1.35 -2.96
N LEU A 56 4.51 2.10 -3.23
CA LEU A 56 3.95 3.10 -2.32
C LEU A 56 3.48 2.45 -1.02
N LEU A 57 2.77 1.33 -1.11
CA LEU A 57 2.34 0.54 0.04
C LEU A 57 3.53 0.12 0.89
N THR A 58 4.58 -0.40 0.27
CA THR A 58 5.80 -0.84 0.96
C THR A 58 6.50 0.33 1.66
N ALA A 59 6.62 1.49 0.99
CA ALA A 59 7.21 2.69 1.55
C ALA A 59 6.42 3.18 2.77
N MET A 60 5.09 3.22 2.67
CA MET A 60 4.22 3.59 3.79
C MET A 60 4.29 2.58 4.95
N TYR A 61 4.35 1.27 4.66
CA TYR A 61 4.46 0.23 5.67
C TYR A 61 5.77 0.32 6.46
N LYS A 62 6.90 0.47 5.75
CA LYS A 62 8.22 0.69 6.37
C LYS A 62 8.31 2.03 7.08
N GLY A 63 7.69 3.07 6.54
CA GLY A 63 7.60 4.39 7.18
C GLY A 63 6.89 4.32 8.52
N LEU A 64 5.77 3.57 8.59
CA LEU A 64 5.04 3.33 9.84
C LEU A 64 5.88 2.59 10.87
N ASP A 65 6.63 1.56 10.45
CA ASP A 65 7.55 0.84 11.33
C ASP A 65 8.68 1.74 11.85
N TYR A 66 9.28 2.55 10.97
CA TYR A 66 10.34 3.48 11.36
C TYR A 66 9.85 4.52 12.36
N TRP A 67 8.61 5.00 12.20
CA TRP A 67 7.99 5.95 13.13
C TRP A 67 7.78 5.33 14.51
N LEU A 68 7.39 4.07 14.58
CA LEU A 68 7.20 3.33 15.83
C LEU A 68 8.52 3.11 16.57
N ILE A 69 9.58 2.70 15.85
CA ILE A 69 10.93 2.51 16.41
C ILE A 69 11.49 3.85 16.92
N LYS A 70 11.26 4.95 16.19
CA LYS A 70 11.72 6.28 16.58
C LYS A 70 11.00 6.83 17.81
N GLU A 71 9.71 6.52 17.99
CA GLU A 71 8.98 6.87 19.22
C GLU A 71 9.50 6.11 20.44
N GLU A 72 9.89 4.83 20.30
CA GLU A 72 10.47 4.06 21.41
C GLU A 72 11.88 4.53 21.78
N SER A 73 12.69 4.95 20.82
CA SER A 73 14.05 5.47 21.06
C SER A 73 14.09 6.86 21.70
N LYS A 74 12.95 7.55 21.83
CA LYS A 74 12.85 8.91 22.40
C LYS A 74 12.45 8.91 23.89
N LYS A 75 12.31 7.72 24.48
CA LYS A 75 11.93 7.50 25.88
C LYS A 75 13.14 7.07 26.70
#